data_AF-A0A720JV63-F1
#
_entry.id   AF-A0A720JV63-F1
#
_cell.length_a   1.000
_cell.length_b   1.000
_cell.length_c   1.000
_cell.angle_alpha   90.00
_cell.angle_beta   90.00
_cell.angle_gamma   90.00
#
_symmetry.space_group_name_H-M   'P 1'
#
loop_
_entity.id
_entity.type
_entity.pdbx_description
1 polymer ?
#
loop_
_entity_poly.entity_id
_entity_poly.type
_entity_poly.pdbx_seq_one_letter_code
_entity_poly.pdbx_strand_id
1 'polypeptide(L)'
;LDLEFAGRSDGMKPLQQAYQMQLDRPQIRQMDPGLVYNAVRDGLVDAGLVYTTDGRVKGFDLKVLEDDKGFFPSYAVTPVVRKEVLEANPGLDDALNTLSGLLNNDVISTLNAQVDIEHRTPQQVAHQFLQDKGLL
;
A
#
# COMPACT_ATOMS: atom_id res chain seq x y z
N LEU A 1 -5.94 9.58 -10.71
CA LEU A 1 -4.60 8.94 -10.64
C LEU A 1 -3.55 10.03 -10.42
N ASP A 2 -2.40 9.69 -9.86
CA ASP A 2 -1.34 10.67 -9.62
C ASP A 2 -0.62 11.10 -10.90
N LEU A 3 0.04 12.26 -10.84
CA LEU A 3 0.71 12.87 -11.99
C LEU A 3 1.87 12.01 -12.52
N GLU A 4 2.55 11.26 -11.66
CA GLU A 4 3.69 10.44 -12.03
C GLU A 4 3.23 9.23 -12.85
N PHE A 5 2.24 8.48 -12.35
CA PHE A 5 1.69 7.31 -13.03
C PHE A 5 1.08 7.63 -14.39
N ALA A 6 0.59 8.86 -14.60
CA ALA A 6 0.06 9.29 -15.88
C ALA A 6 1.11 9.28 -17.01
N GLY A 7 2.38 9.58 -16.68
CA GLY A 7 3.47 9.80 -17.65
C GLY A 7 4.51 8.69 -17.72
N ARG A 8 4.53 7.76 -16.75
CA ARG A 8 5.54 6.71 -16.66
C ARG A 8 5.45 5.68 -17.79
N SER A 9 6.59 5.09 -18.13
CA SER A 9 6.71 3.99 -19.11
C SER A 9 6.09 2.67 -18.64
N ASP A 10 5.84 2.54 -17.33
CA ASP A 10 5.08 1.48 -16.67
C ASP A 10 3.76 2.03 -16.08
N GLY A 11 3.27 3.16 -16.63
CA GLY A 11 2.14 3.91 -16.12
C GLY A 11 0.79 3.61 -16.79
N MET A 12 -0.08 4.62 -16.83
CA MET A 12 -1.47 4.48 -17.29
C MET A 12 -1.60 3.95 -18.72
N LYS A 13 -0.83 4.48 -19.68
CA LYS A 13 -0.96 4.07 -21.09
C LYS A 13 -0.61 2.57 -21.31
N PRO A 14 0.52 2.05 -20.79
CA PRO A 14 0.79 0.62 -20.76
C PRO A 14 -0.29 -0.21 -20.03
N LEU A 15 -0.81 0.28 -18.89
CA LEU A 15 -1.90 -0.39 -18.16
C LEU A 15 -3.14 -0.55 -19.04
N GLN A 16 -3.53 0.51 -19.76
CA GLN A 16 -4.64 0.45 -20.71
C GLN A 16 -4.42 -0.59 -21.80
N GLN A 17 -3.19 -0.72 -22.29
CA GLN A 17 -2.84 -1.72 -23.32
C GLN A 17 -2.91 -3.14 -22.76
N ALA A 18 -2.34 -3.38 -21.58
CA ALA A 18 -2.35 -4.69 -20.92
C ALA A 18 -3.77 -5.19 -20.66
N TYR A 19 -4.67 -4.28 -20.26
CA TYR A 19 -6.05 -4.58 -19.90
C TYR A 19 -7.09 -4.26 -20.98
N GLN A 20 -6.67 -3.77 -22.15
CA GLN A 20 -7.55 -3.35 -23.25
C GLN A 20 -8.60 -2.31 -22.81
N MET A 21 -8.23 -1.42 -21.88
CA MET A 21 -9.13 -0.39 -21.36
C MET A 21 -9.32 0.73 -22.38
N GLN A 22 -10.56 0.97 -22.78
CA GLN A 22 -10.94 2.10 -23.63
C GLN A 22 -11.29 3.31 -22.77
N LEU A 23 -10.27 4.00 -22.28
CA LEU A 23 -10.41 5.25 -21.52
C LEU A 23 -9.76 6.39 -22.29
N ASP A 24 -10.55 7.43 -22.56
CA ASP A 24 -10.06 8.66 -23.19
C ASP A 24 -9.66 9.70 -22.16
N ARG A 25 -8.91 10.73 -22.59
CA ARG A 25 -8.46 11.84 -21.73
C ARG A 25 -9.55 12.42 -20.80
N PRO A 26 -10.79 12.66 -21.24
CA PRO A 26 -11.84 13.22 -20.36
C PRO A 26 -12.22 12.30 -19.19
N GLN A 27 -12.03 10.98 -19.34
CA GLN A 27 -12.30 9.98 -18.30
C GLN A 27 -11.14 9.81 -17.32
N ILE A 28 -9.95 10.33 -17.66
CA ILE A 28 -8.75 10.21 -16.83
C ILE A 28 -8.51 11.53 -16.10
N ARG A 29 -8.81 11.55 -14.80
CA ARG A 29 -8.54 12.70 -13.93
C ARG A 29 -7.24 12.52 -13.18
N GLN A 30 -6.34 13.50 -13.34
CA GLN A 30 -5.11 13.61 -12.57
C GLN A 30 -5.36 14.41 -11.29
N MET A 31 -4.89 13.90 -10.16
CA MET A 31 -5.02 14.54 -8.85
C MET A 31 -3.98 13.95 -7.89
N ASP A 32 -3.74 14.62 -6.76
CA ASP A 32 -2.85 14.08 -5.72
C ASP A 32 -3.32 12.70 -5.24
N PRO A 33 -2.40 11.74 -4.97
CA PRO A 33 -2.76 10.40 -4.50
C PRO A 33 -3.68 10.42 -3.28
N GLY A 34 -3.45 11.38 -2.37
CA GLY A 34 -4.27 11.56 -1.18
C GLY A 34 -5.73 11.96 -1.45
N LEU A 35 -6.03 12.57 -2.60
CA LEU A 35 -7.38 12.98 -2.98
C LEU A 35 -8.17 11.86 -3.67
N VAL A 36 -7.50 10.87 -4.26
CA VAL A 36 -8.13 9.80 -5.03
C VAL A 36 -9.15 9.03 -4.19
N TYR A 37 -8.82 8.69 -2.94
CA TYR A 37 -9.70 7.94 -2.05
C TYR A 37 -11.02 8.67 -1.76
N ASN A 38 -10.94 9.98 -1.48
CA ASN A 38 -12.14 10.80 -1.26
C ASN A 38 -12.94 10.95 -2.56
N ALA A 39 -12.27 11.13 -3.70
CA ALA A 39 -12.95 11.26 -4.98
C ALA A 39 -13.75 9.99 -5.37
N VAL A 40 -13.23 8.79 -5.05
CA VAL A 40 -13.96 7.54 -5.22
C VAL A 40 -15.13 7.45 -4.24
N ARG A 41 -14.89 7.68 -2.94
CA ARG A 41 -15.93 7.65 -1.90
C ARG A 41 -17.09 8.60 -2.20
N ASP A 42 -16.78 9.82 -2.66
CA ASP A 42 -17.76 10.88 -2.92
C ASP A 42 -18.41 10.75 -4.31
N GLY A 43 -18.10 9.70 -5.08
CA GLY A 43 -18.67 9.44 -6.40
C GLY A 43 -18.24 10.43 -7.49
N LEU A 44 -17.13 11.15 -7.28
CA LEU A 44 -16.57 12.07 -8.28
C LEU A 44 -15.84 11.31 -9.41
N VAL A 45 -15.38 10.10 -9.12
CA VAL A 45 -14.82 9.12 -10.06
C VAL A 45 -15.25 7.71 -9.66
N ASP A 46 -15.40 6.81 -10.61
CA ASP A 46 -15.84 5.42 -10.34
C ASP A 46 -14.70 4.52 -9.85
N ALA A 47 -13.46 4.85 -10.19
CA ALA A 47 -12.26 4.10 -9.82
C ALA A 47 -11.06 5.02 -9.66
N GLY A 48 -10.07 4.56 -8.88
CA GLY A 48 -8.87 5.31 -8.56
C GLY A 48 -7.64 4.43 -8.48
N LEU A 49 -6.49 5.01 -8.84
CA LEU A 49 -5.19 4.41 -8.54
C LEU A 49 -4.90 4.61 -7.04
N VAL A 50 -4.77 3.51 -6.32
CA VAL A 50 -4.61 3.48 -4.86
C VAL A 50 -3.46 2.56 -4.46
N TYR A 51 -3.00 2.69 -3.21
CA TYR A 51 -2.07 1.76 -2.59
C TYR A 51 -2.86 0.77 -1.74
N THR A 52 -2.62 -0.53 -1.94
CA THR A 52 -3.40 -1.61 -1.29
C THR A 52 -3.31 -1.61 0.22
N THR A 53 -2.27 -1.01 0.79
CA THR A 53 -2.00 -0.91 2.23
C THR A 53 -2.41 0.43 2.84
N ASP A 54 -3.00 1.36 2.10
CA ASP A 54 -3.47 2.65 2.64
C ASP A 54 -4.63 2.42 3.63
N GLY A 55 -4.64 3.15 4.75
CA GLY A 55 -5.65 2.97 5.80
C GLY A 55 -7.07 3.30 5.32
N ARG A 56 -7.21 4.21 4.36
CA ARG A 56 -8.51 4.64 3.83
C ARG A 56 -9.20 3.59 2.95
N VAL A 57 -8.47 2.60 2.46
CA VAL A 57 -9.07 1.46 1.75
C VAL A 57 -10.09 0.79 2.66
N LYS A 58 -9.68 0.44 3.88
CA LYS A 58 -10.55 -0.16 4.90
C LYS A 58 -11.51 0.86 5.49
N GLY A 59 -11.03 2.07 5.76
CA GLY A 59 -11.83 3.16 6.33
C GLY A 59 -13.03 3.60 5.51
N PHE A 60 -12.94 3.55 4.18
CA PHE A 60 -14.01 3.93 3.25
C PHE A 60 -14.69 2.73 2.58
N ASP A 61 -14.42 1.50 3.05
CA ASP A 61 -14.95 0.25 2.48
C ASP A 61 -14.73 0.13 0.96
N LEU A 62 -13.53 0.51 0.50
CA LEU A 62 -13.18 0.47 -0.91
C LEU A 62 -12.80 -0.95 -1.33
N LYS A 63 -13.33 -1.39 -2.48
CA LYS A 63 -12.94 -2.66 -3.08
C LYS A 63 -11.63 -2.51 -3.87
N VAL A 64 -10.58 -3.17 -3.40
CA VAL A 64 -9.34 -3.35 -4.18
C VAL A 64 -9.57 -4.40 -5.27
N LEU A 65 -9.19 -4.06 -6.50
CA LEU A 65 -9.20 -4.97 -7.64
C LEU A 65 -7.90 -5.78 -7.70
N GLU A 66 -8.00 -7.04 -8.10
CA GLU A 66 -6.86 -7.91 -8.32
C GLU A 66 -6.17 -7.57 -9.65
N ASP A 67 -4.85 -7.51 -9.65
CA ASP A 67 -4.01 -7.38 -10.86
C ASP A 67 -3.70 -8.79 -11.40
N ASP A 68 -4.68 -9.40 -12.06
CA ASP A 68 -4.62 -10.78 -12.55
C ASP A 68 -3.58 -11.00 -13.67
N LYS A 69 -3.13 -9.92 -14.33
CA LYS A 69 -2.06 -9.96 -15.34
C LYS A 69 -0.67 -9.60 -14.79
N GLY A 70 -0.57 -9.27 -13.50
CA GLY A 70 0.71 -8.88 -12.87
C GLY A 70 1.37 -7.69 -13.55
N PHE A 71 0.60 -6.66 -13.91
CA PHE A 71 1.10 -5.44 -14.51
C PHE A 71 2.00 -4.66 -13.53
N PHE A 72 1.60 -4.58 -12.27
CA PHE A 72 2.34 -3.89 -11.24
C PHE A 72 3.45 -4.80 -10.68
N PRO A 73 4.67 -4.26 -10.45
CA PRO A 73 5.69 -4.98 -9.71
C PRO A 73 5.20 -5.34 -8.30
N SER A 74 5.74 -6.43 -7.75
CA SER A 74 5.49 -6.76 -6.34
C SER A 74 6.26 -5.80 -5.43
N TYR A 75 5.52 -5.09 -4.57
CA TYR A 75 6.08 -4.19 -3.54
C TYR A 75 5.89 -4.80 -2.14
N ALA A 76 6.49 -5.97 -1.91
CA ALA A 76 6.44 -6.63 -0.61
C ALA A 76 7.35 -5.93 0.42
N VAL A 77 6.80 -5.63 1.61
CA VAL A 77 7.58 -5.04 2.71
C VAL A 77 8.63 -6.04 3.18
N THR A 78 9.90 -5.70 2.98
CA THR A 78 11.04 -6.56 3.31
C THR A 78 12.06 -5.78 4.13
N PRO A 79 12.43 -6.24 5.34
CA PRO A 79 13.55 -5.65 6.08
C PRO A 79 14.86 -5.83 5.31
N VAL A 80 15.63 -4.75 5.17
CA VAL A 80 16.97 -4.78 4.55
C VAL A 80 17.98 -4.29 5.57
N VAL A 81 18.99 -5.12 5.86
CA VAL A 81 20.01 -4.85 6.87
C VAL A 81 21.39 -5.03 6.25
N ARG A 82 22.35 -4.19 6.65
CA ARG A 82 23.75 -4.36 6.26
C ARG A 82 24.29 -5.68 6.82
N LYS A 83 25.04 -6.42 5.99
CA LYS A 83 25.61 -7.72 6.37
C LYS A 83 26.40 -7.67 7.67
N GLU A 84 27.28 -6.67 7.84
CA GLU A 84 28.09 -6.50 9.06
C GLU A 84 27.25 -6.31 10.33
N VAL A 85 26.06 -5.70 10.22
CA VAL A 85 25.13 -5.54 11.36
C VAL A 85 24.47 -6.87 11.69
N LEU A 86 24.10 -7.65 10.67
CA LEU A 86 23.51 -8.98 10.86
C LEU A 86 24.49 -9.93 11.54
N GLU A 87 25.75 -9.93 11.10
CA GLU A 87 26.82 -10.77 11.68
C GLU A 87 27.15 -10.36 13.12
N ALA A 88 27.08 -9.07 13.44
CA ALA A 88 27.36 -8.57 14.79
C ALA A 88 26.21 -8.77 15.79
N ASN A 89 24.99 -9.13 15.34
CA ASN A 89 23.81 -9.24 16.18
C ASN A 89 23.10 -10.59 15.96
N PRO A 90 23.56 -11.69 16.62
CA PRO A 90 22.93 -13.00 16.51
C PRO A 90 21.44 -12.95 16.89
N GLY A 91 20.58 -13.54 16.05
CA GLY A 91 19.12 -13.58 16.24
C GLY A 91 18.37 -12.39 15.63
N LEU A 92 19.06 -11.39 15.09
CA LEU A 92 18.42 -10.26 14.39
C LEU A 92 17.72 -10.72 13.10
N ASP A 93 18.29 -11.66 12.36
CA ASP A 93 17.69 -12.26 11.16
C ASP A 93 16.38 -12.98 11.50
N ASP A 94 16.39 -13.83 12.52
CA ASP A 94 15.21 -14.56 12.98
C ASP A 94 14.09 -13.60 13.44
N ALA A 95 14.45 -12.56 14.21
CA ALA A 95 13.50 -11.55 14.66
C ALA A 95 12.85 -10.79 13.48
N LEU A 96 13.66 -10.35 12.51
CA LEU A 96 13.16 -9.61 11.34
C LEU A 96 12.34 -10.49 10.39
N ASN A 97 12.75 -11.75 10.19
CA ASN A 97 12.00 -12.72 9.39
C ASN A 97 10.65 -13.05 10.04
N THR A 98 10.63 -13.22 11.37
CA THR A 98 9.39 -13.44 12.13
C THR A 98 8.44 -12.25 11.97
N LEU A 99 8.93 -11.02 12.13
CA LEU A 99 8.14 -9.81 11.92
C LEU A 99 7.62 -9.71 10.48
N SER A 100 8.50 -9.91 9.49
CA SER A 100 8.15 -9.81 8.07
C SER A 100 7.05 -10.80 7.68
N GLY A 101 7.09 -12.03 8.20
CA GLY A 101 6.07 -13.05 7.95
C GLY A 101 4.66 -12.69 8.45
N LEU A 102 4.53 -11.72 9.35
CA LEU A 102 3.24 -11.27 9.89
C LEU A 102 2.62 -10.09 9.09
N LEU A 103 3.40 -9.43 8.23
CA LEU A 103 3.01 -8.17 7.57
C LEU A 103 2.42 -8.43 6.17
N ASN A 104 1.17 -8.91 6.13
CA ASN A 104 0.39 -8.97 4.89
C ASN A 104 -0.42 -7.68 4.65
N ASN A 105 -1.08 -7.58 3.48
CA ASN A 105 -1.82 -6.36 3.09
C ASN A 105 -2.92 -5.96 4.10
N ASP A 106 -3.70 -6.90 4.62
CA ASP A 106 -4.78 -6.58 5.58
C ASP A 106 -4.22 -6.12 6.93
N VAL A 107 -3.14 -6.77 7.40
CA VAL A 107 -2.45 -6.34 8.63
C VAL A 107 -1.91 -4.92 8.44
N ILE A 108 -1.17 -4.65 7.38
CA ILE A 108 -0.58 -3.32 7.13
C ILE A 108 -1.68 -2.26 6.97
N SER A 109 -2.74 -2.54 6.19
CA SER A 109 -3.86 -1.60 6.03
C SER A 109 -4.57 -1.31 7.35
N THR A 110 -4.72 -2.32 8.21
CA THR A 110 -5.29 -2.14 9.56
C THR A 110 -4.39 -1.27 10.44
N LEU A 111 -3.08 -1.48 10.41
CA LEU A 111 -2.12 -0.66 11.17
C LEU A 111 -2.10 0.79 10.65
N ASN A 112 -2.11 0.99 9.33
CA ASN A 112 -2.15 2.33 8.74
C ASN A 112 -3.48 3.04 9.01
N ALA A 113 -4.61 2.33 9.03
CA ALA A 113 -5.90 2.91 9.40
C ALA A 113 -5.90 3.48 10.83
N GLN A 114 -5.24 2.80 11.79
CA GLN A 114 -5.09 3.33 13.16
C GLN A 114 -4.31 4.65 13.19
N VAL A 115 -3.38 4.86 12.27
CA VAL A 115 -2.62 6.12 12.16
C VAL A 115 -3.45 7.18 11.41
N ASP A 116 -3.91 6.85 10.21
CA ASP A 116 -4.52 7.80 9.28
C ASP A 116 -5.92 8.25 9.73
N ILE A 117 -6.68 7.36 10.37
CA ILE A 117 -8.10 7.56 10.70
C ILE A 117 -8.30 7.72 12.20
N GLU A 118 -7.69 6.86 13.01
CA GLU A 118 -7.81 6.93 14.48
C GLU A 118 -6.82 7.92 15.11
N HIS A 119 -5.95 8.54 14.29
CA HIS A 119 -4.96 9.54 14.70
C HIS A 119 -4.01 9.08 15.82
N ARG A 120 -3.76 7.76 15.91
CA ARG A 120 -2.75 7.20 16.82
C ARG A 120 -1.36 7.47 16.27
N THR A 121 -0.36 7.57 17.14
CA THR A 121 1.01 7.73 16.67
C THR A 121 1.55 6.42 16.08
N PRO A 122 2.37 6.44 15.03
CA PRO A 122 2.98 5.23 14.48
C PRO A 122 3.74 4.40 15.54
N GLN A 123 4.36 5.07 16.51
CA GLN A 123 5.07 4.42 17.61
C GLN A 123 4.12 3.63 18.52
N GLN A 124 2.96 4.20 18.87
CA GLN A 124 1.96 3.50 19.68
C GLN A 124 1.37 2.29 18.95
N VAL A 125 1.09 2.44 17.65
CA VAL A 125 0.54 1.36 16.82
C VAL A 125 1.57 0.24 16.68
N ALA A 126 2.83 0.56 16.37
CA ALA A 126 3.90 -0.43 16.27
C ALA A 126 4.16 -1.15 17.59
N HIS A 127 4.22 -0.43 18.71
CA HIS A 127 4.44 -1.03 20.02
C HIS A 127 3.32 -2.00 20.40
N GLN A 128 2.05 -1.58 20.24
CA GLN A 128 0.91 -2.43 20.53
C GLN A 128 0.88 -3.66 19.62
N PHE A 129 1.15 -3.51 18.32
CA PHE A 129 1.20 -4.63 17.38
C PHE A 129 2.24 -5.67 17.80
N LEU A 130 3.43 -5.24 18.21
CA LEU A 130 4.47 -6.15 18.68
C LEU A 130 4.06 -6.86 19.98
N GLN A 131 3.44 -6.16 20.93
CA GLN A 131 2.92 -6.78 22.16
C GLN A 131 1.82 -7.81 21.87
N ASP A 132 0.84 -7.47 21.03
CA ASP A 132 -0.27 -8.35 20.66
C ASP A 132 0.20 -9.62 19.94
N LYS A 133 1.35 -9.55 19.24
CA LYS A 133 1.99 -10.69 18.58
C LYS A 133 3.00 -11.41 19.47
N GLY A 134 3.19 -11.00 20.72
CA GLY A 134 4.15 -11.59 21.65
C GLY A 134 5.62 -11.39 21.24
N LEU A 135 5.90 -10.31 20.51
CA LEU A 135 7.24 -9.92 20.06
C LEU A 135 7.89 -8.87 20.98
N LEU A 136 7.13 -8.34 21.94
CA LEU A 136 7.56 -7.43 23.01
C LEU A 136 6.87 -7.77 24.33
#